data_AF-A0AAE0AHS6-F1
#
_entry.id   AF-A0AAE0AHS6-F1
#
_cell.length_a   1.000
_cell.length_b   1.000
_cell.length_c   1.000
_cell.angle_alpha   90.00
_cell.angle_beta   90.00
_cell.angle_gamma   90.00
#
_symmetry.space_group_name_H-M   'P 1'
#
loop_
_entity.id
_entity.type
_entity.pdbx_description
1 polymer ?
#
loop_
_entity_poly.entity_id
_entity_poly.type
_entity_poly.pdbx_seq_one_letter_code
_entity_poly.pdbx_strand_id
1 'polypeptide(L)'
;MIKQEGMEEFVSKDSLPEVTVIEDDDENEIGNLDDVETNVEDPQIGKVYDSIECLFDYYKIYGKKKMGFEVIKRTSNKGGDGELRYVTFACARSCPSKSTSKNAVKMKPTSKINCKARLTASLCFNGKWQIRSLASLCFNGKWEIHSLVLDHNHKLGTPGKLRYFKTNRELKPVVKRKLELNDRAGIRPNKSYNSFAVEVGGHEKLTFLEKDCRNYLDKVRRLRLGEGDDNAIQHYFLRMQSSSIFFYTMDLDKYGRLKNVFGRMQGVEQHIESLEMF
;
A
#
# COMPACT_ATOMS: atom_id res chain seq x y z
N MET A 1 12.50 -68.80 -13.09
CA MET A 1 12.62 -69.56 -11.81
C MET A 1 12.88 -68.51 -10.74
N ILE A 2 11.85 -67.89 -10.16
CA ILE A 2 11.00 -68.40 -9.06
C ILE A 2 11.84 -68.84 -7.86
N LYS A 3 11.80 -68.03 -6.80
CA LYS A 3 11.33 -68.45 -5.47
C LYS A 3 10.78 -67.22 -4.72
N GLN A 4 9.46 -67.24 -4.53
CA GLN A 4 8.76 -66.58 -3.43
C GLN A 4 8.64 -67.59 -2.28
N GLU A 5 8.65 -67.11 -1.05
CA GLU A 5 7.97 -67.58 0.16
C GLU A 5 8.49 -66.66 1.29
N GLY A 6 7.69 -66.03 2.15
CA GLY A 6 6.27 -66.14 2.43
C GLY A 6 5.82 -64.93 3.25
N MET A 7 4.50 -64.74 3.26
CA MET A 7 3.77 -63.70 3.96
C MET A 7 3.09 -64.36 5.16
N GLU A 8 3.37 -63.90 6.39
CA GLU A 8 2.43 -64.06 7.50
C GLU A 8 2.27 -62.71 8.21
N GLU A 9 1.02 -62.31 8.28
CA GLU A 9 0.46 -61.13 8.93
C GLU A 9 0.00 -61.56 10.32
N PHE A 10 0.17 -60.72 11.37
CA PHE A 10 -0.90 -60.25 12.26
C PHE A 10 -0.34 -59.51 13.52
N VAL A 11 -0.63 -58.20 13.55
CA VAL A 11 -1.35 -57.47 14.62
C VAL A 11 -0.65 -57.11 15.95
N SER A 12 -0.53 -55.78 16.10
CA SER A 12 -0.69 -54.94 17.31
C SER A 12 0.38 -54.96 18.40
N LYS A 13 1.13 -53.85 18.49
CA LYS A 13 0.95 -52.80 19.52
C LYS A 13 1.98 -51.68 19.34
N ASP A 14 1.57 -50.50 19.83
CA ASP A 14 2.41 -49.41 20.31
C ASP A 14 2.78 -48.25 19.36
N SER A 15 2.16 -47.11 19.69
CA SER A 15 2.75 -45.78 19.73
C SER A 15 2.82 -45.00 18.41
N LEU A 16 1.75 -44.24 18.14
CA LEU A 16 1.83 -43.01 17.34
C LEU A 16 2.87 -42.07 17.98
N PRO A 17 3.83 -41.51 17.23
CA PRO A 17 4.69 -40.48 17.77
C PRO A 17 3.84 -39.24 18.07
N GLU A 18 3.86 -38.86 19.34
CA GLU A 18 3.32 -37.64 19.90
C GLU A 18 3.86 -36.46 19.09
N VAL A 19 3.01 -35.85 18.27
CA VAL A 19 3.31 -34.59 17.60
C VAL A 19 3.31 -33.53 18.69
N THR A 20 4.48 -33.24 19.24
CA THR A 20 4.69 -32.09 20.09
C THR A 20 4.38 -30.85 19.25
N VAL A 21 3.22 -30.26 19.51
CA VAL A 21 2.87 -28.92 19.05
C VAL A 21 3.89 -28.01 19.71
N ILE A 22 4.87 -27.53 18.93
CA ILE A 22 5.68 -26.39 19.37
C ILE A 22 4.72 -25.21 19.28
N GLU A 23 4.16 -24.86 20.42
CA GLU A 23 3.49 -23.58 20.63
C GLU A 23 4.57 -22.51 20.48
N ASP A 24 4.77 -22.03 19.25
CA ASP A 24 5.37 -20.73 19.03
C ASP A 24 4.35 -19.69 19.55
N ASP A 25 4.41 -19.44 20.86
CA ASP A 25 3.81 -18.30 21.54
C ASP A 25 4.44 -17.01 21.01
N ASP A 26 4.00 -16.62 19.82
CA ASP A 26 4.21 -15.28 19.29
C ASP A 26 2.85 -14.59 19.40
N GLU A 27 2.58 -14.02 20.59
CA GLU A 27 1.44 -13.15 20.89
C GLU A 27 1.42 -11.97 19.90
N ASN A 28 0.94 -12.21 18.69
CA ASN A 28 0.75 -11.22 17.65
C ASN A 28 -0.74 -11.00 17.48
N GLU A 29 -1.34 -10.39 18.51
CA GLU A 29 -2.70 -9.89 18.43
C GLU A 29 -2.82 -8.97 17.19
N ILE A 30 -3.91 -9.11 16.42
CA ILE A 30 -4.42 -8.01 15.57
C ILE A 30 -5.07 -6.92 16.47
N GLY A 31 -4.69 -6.90 17.76
CA GLY A 31 -5.14 -6.03 18.82
C GLY A 31 -4.72 -4.59 18.58
N ASN A 32 -5.61 -3.70 19.00
CA ASN A 32 -5.60 -2.26 18.76
C ASN A 32 -4.35 -1.57 19.33
N LEU A 33 -3.39 -1.23 18.46
CA LEU A 33 -2.37 -0.21 18.78
C LEU A 33 -2.83 1.23 18.47
N ASP A 34 -4.03 1.42 17.94
CA ASP A 34 -4.51 2.76 17.53
C ASP A 34 -5.38 3.47 18.59
N ASP A 35 -5.81 2.78 19.65
CA ASP A 35 -6.70 3.30 20.71
C ASP A 35 -5.96 4.05 21.84
N VAL A 36 -4.71 4.47 21.62
CA VAL A 36 -4.16 5.55 22.45
C VAL A 36 -4.85 6.83 22.00
N GLU A 37 -5.68 7.38 22.89
CA GLU A 37 -6.25 8.72 22.84
C GLU A 37 -5.11 9.75 22.88
N THR A 38 -4.36 9.84 21.79
CA THR A 38 -3.37 10.89 21.61
C THR A 38 -4.13 12.17 21.39
N ASN A 39 -4.18 13.04 22.39
CA ASN A 39 -4.62 14.42 22.23
C ASN A 39 -3.72 15.10 21.18
N VAL A 40 -4.14 15.08 19.92
CA VAL A 40 -3.36 15.69 18.83
C VAL A 40 -3.55 17.19 18.91
N GLU A 41 -2.48 17.92 19.18
CA GLU A 41 -2.49 19.39 19.15
C GLU A 41 -2.86 19.92 17.76
N ASP A 42 -3.55 21.06 17.73
CA ASP A 42 -3.84 21.74 16.46
C ASP A 42 -2.55 22.21 15.77
N PRO A 43 -2.50 22.19 14.43
CA PRO A 43 -1.36 22.71 13.71
C PRO A 43 -1.18 24.19 14.02
N GLN A 44 0.05 24.58 14.30
CA GLN A 44 0.40 25.97 14.59
C GLN A 44 1.49 26.44 13.64
N ILE A 45 1.32 27.67 13.15
CA ILE A 45 2.36 28.36 12.39
C ILE A 45 3.60 28.47 13.28
N GLY A 46 4.76 28.17 12.72
CA GLY A 46 6.03 28.18 13.44
C GLY A 46 6.45 26.84 14.03
N LYS A 47 5.58 25.83 14.09
CA LYS A 47 5.96 24.49 14.58
C LYS A 47 6.94 23.82 13.61
N VAL A 48 7.99 23.20 14.16
CA VAL A 48 9.13 22.65 13.44
C VAL A 48 9.15 21.12 13.55
N TYR A 49 9.56 20.44 12.48
CA TYR A 49 9.65 19.00 12.34
C TYR A 49 11.01 18.63 11.74
N ASP A 50 11.58 17.51 12.15
CA ASP A 50 12.91 17.10 11.70
C ASP A 50 12.93 16.62 10.24
N SER A 51 11.82 16.06 9.75
CA SER A 51 11.68 15.63 8.36
C SER A 51 10.30 15.95 7.78
N ILE A 52 10.19 15.84 6.45
CA ILE A 52 8.90 15.98 5.75
C ILE A 52 7.96 14.82 6.07
N GLU A 53 8.51 13.62 6.29
CA GLU A 53 7.76 12.44 6.71
C GLU A 53 7.12 12.67 8.08
N CYS A 54 7.90 13.16 9.07
CA CYS A 54 7.36 13.48 10.40
C CYS A 54 6.22 14.50 10.33
N LEU A 55 6.36 15.55 9.51
CA LEU A 55 5.31 16.54 9.31
C LEU A 55 4.08 15.92 8.63
N PHE A 56 4.28 15.06 7.63
CA PHE A 56 3.19 14.39 6.92
C PHE A 56 2.43 13.45 7.84
N ASP A 57 3.14 12.64 8.63
CA ASP A 57 2.54 11.71 9.59
C ASP A 57 1.77 12.45 10.67
N TYR A 58 2.33 13.54 11.21
CA TYR A 58 1.61 14.43 12.14
C TYR A 58 0.28 14.90 11.54
N TYR A 59 0.31 15.48 10.34
CA TYR A 59 -0.90 16.03 9.73
C TYR A 59 -1.89 14.94 9.33
N LYS A 60 -1.41 13.75 8.94
CA LYS A 60 -2.22 12.56 8.67
C LYS A 60 -2.93 12.07 9.93
N ILE A 61 -2.23 12.02 11.07
CA ILE A 61 -2.82 11.65 12.36
C ILE A 61 -3.84 12.71 12.81
N TYR A 62 -3.52 14.00 12.67
CA TYR A 62 -4.46 15.10 12.93
C TYR A 62 -5.73 14.98 12.08
N GLY A 63 -5.57 14.80 10.77
CA GLY A 63 -6.67 14.63 9.83
C GLY A 63 -7.50 13.39 10.13
N LYS A 64 -6.87 12.24 10.42
CA LYS A 64 -7.57 10.98 10.73
C LYS A 64 -8.24 11.05 12.11
N LYS A 65 -7.48 11.21 13.18
CA LYS A 65 -7.95 11.02 14.57
C LYS A 65 -8.76 12.20 15.10
N LYS A 66 -8.32 13.44 14.85
CA LYS A 66 -8.95 14.63 15.46
C LYS A 66 -10.06 15.22 14.60
N MET A 67 -9.81 15.39 13.30
CA MET A 67 -10.73 16.13 12.42
C MET A 67 -11.59 15.23 11.53
N GLY A 68 -11.17 14.00 11.21
CA GLY A 68 -11.92 13.07 10.37
C GLY A 68 -11.88 13.35 8.85
N PHE A 69 -10.76 13.80 8.29
CA PHE A 69 -10.56 13.95 6.85
C PHE A 69 -9.32 13.23 6.33
N GLU A 70 -9.30 12.99 5.02
CA GLU A 70 -8.17 12.37 4.34
C GLU A 70 -7.15 13.44 3.92
N VAL A 71 -5.87 13.24 4.26
CA VAL A 71 -4.78 14.15 3.89
C VAL A 71 -4.11 13.67 2.60
N ILE A 72 -3.81 14.59 1.70
CA ILE A 72 -3.02 14.35 0.48
C ILE A 72 -1.88 15.37 0.36
N LYS A 73 -0.77 14.97 -0.27
CA LYS A 73 0.25 15.89 -0.76
C LYS A 73 -0.26 16.55 -2.05
N ARG A 74 -0.43 17.87 -2.05
CA ARG A 74 -1.03 18.62 -3.16
C ARG A 74 0.02 19.18 -4.11
N THR A 75 0.97 19.93 -3.54
CA THR A 75 2.01 20.62 -4.29
C THR A 75 3.32 20.49 -3.55
N SER A 76 4.40 20.40 -4.31
CA SER A 76 5.74 20.35 -3.78
C SER A 76 6.67 20.97 -4.81
N ASN A 77 7.59 21.81 -4.37
CA ASN A 77 8.54 22.44 -5.28
C ASN A 77 9.95 22.27 -4.78
N LYS A 78 10.82 22.13 -5.77
CA LYS A 78 12.24 21.92 -5.59
C LYS A 78 12.98 23.20 -5.92
N GLY A 79 14.09 23.44 -5.22
CA GLY A 79 15.03 24.49 -5.57
C GLY A 79 15.78 24.13 -6.86
N GLY A 80 16.64 25.05 -7.32
CA GLY A 80 17.52 24.78 -8.47
C GLY A 80 18.51 23.65 -8.24
N ASP A 81 18.76 23.31 -6.97
CA ASP A 81 19.53 22.17 -6.48
C ASP A 81 18.77 20.83 -6.52
N GLY A 82 17.46 20.85 -6.85
CA GLY A 82 16.61 19.67 -6.82
C GLY A 82 16.08 19.31 -5.41
N GLU A 83 16.48 20.05 -4.38
CA GLU A 83 16.01 19.83 -3.01
C GLU A 83 14.61 20.39 -2.80
N LEU A 84 13.78 19.68 -2.04
CA LEU A 84 12.42 20.11 -1.80
C LEU A 84 12.38 21.32 -0.84
N ARG A 85 11.94 22.48 -1.32
CA ARG A 85 11.90 23.74 -0.56
C ARG A 85 10.55 24.02 0.08
N TYR A 86 9.46 23.60 -0.56
CA TYR A 86 8.12 23.76 0.00
C TYR A 86 7.21 22.57 -0.30
N VAL A 87 6.26 22.35 0.60
CA VAL A 87 5.19 21.36 0.46
C VAL A 87 3.86 21.90 0.97
N THR A 88 2.78 21.52 0.29
CA THR A 88 1.41 21.75 0.75
C THR A 88 0.71 20.42 0.91
N PHE A 89 0.22 20.17 2.13
CA PHE A 89 -0.70 19.08 2.42
C PHE A 89 -2.13 19.62 2.48
N ALA A 90 -3.10 18.90 1.93
CA ALA A 90 -4.47 19.37 1.83
C ALA A 90 -5.47 18.25 2.08
N CYS A 91 -6.74 18.61 2.27
CA CYS A 91 -7.83 17.63 2.26
C CYS A 91 -7.89 16.90 0.90
N ALA A 92 -8.20 15.60 0.88
CA ALA A 92 -8.34 14.83 -0.36
C ALA A 92 -9.50 15.33 -1.25
N ARG A 93 -10.47 16.00 -0.63
CA ARG A 93 -11.56 16.71 -1.32
C ARG A 93 -11.17 18.10 -1.82
N SER A 94 -9.91 18.50 -1.60
CA SER A 94 -9.33 19.69 -2.22
C SER A 94 -9.18 19.44 -3.72
N CYS A 95 -9.18 20.53 -4.48
CA CYS A 95 -9.35 20.60 -5.93
C CYS A 95 -10.82 20.64 -6.39
N PRO A 96 -11.09 21.39 -7.46
CA PRO A 96 -12.37 21.34 -8.14
C PRO A 96 -12.59 19.98 -8.81
N SER A 97 -13.86 19.58 -8.89
CA SER A 97 -14.28 18.47 -9.74
C SER A 97 -14.00 18.82 -11.20
N LYS A 98 -13.02 18.16 -11.82
CA LYS A 98 -12.80 18.24 -13.27
C LYS A 98 -13.58 17.09 -13.91
N SER A 99 -14.89 17.25 -14.09
CA SER A 99 -15.67 16.37 -14.98
C SER A 99 -15.63 16.96 -16.38
N THR A 100 -14.75 16.42 -17.24
CA THR A 100 -14.70 16.77 -18.67
C THR A 100 -15.72 16.01 -19.51
N SER A 101 -16.40 15.00 -18.95
CA SER A 101 -17.41 14.23 -19.68
C SER A 101 -18.74 14.95 -19.71
N LYS A 102 -19.21 15.33 -20.91
CA LYS A 102 -20.59 15.80 -21.13
C LYS A 102 -21.64 14.68 -21.00
N ASN A 103 -21.20 13.42 -21.03
CA ASN A 103 -22.07 12.25 -20.93
C ASN A 103 -22.40 11.94 -19.46
N ALA A 104 -23.63 12.22 -19.04
CA ALA A 104 -24.13 11.95 -17.69
C ALA A 104 -23.96 10.48 -17.25
N VAL A 105 -24.09 9.54 -18.19
CA VAL A 105 -23.93 8.09 -17.94
C VAL A 105 -22.47 7.67 -17.66
N LYS A 106 -21.48 8.47 -18.08
CA LYS A 106 -20.05 8.20 -17.89
C LYS A 106 -19.41 9.08 -16.82
N MET A 107 -20.20 9.89 -16.11
CA MET A 107 -19.69 10.74 -15.05
C MET A 107 -19.23 9.87 -13.87
N LYS A 108 -17.92 9.91 -13.59
CA LYS A 108 -17.37 9.30 -12.39
C LYS A 108 -17.73 10.19 -11.19
N PRO A 109 -18.34 9.65 -10.11
CA PRO A 109 -18.54 10.41 -8.89
C PRO A 109 -17.18 10.93 -8.41
N THR A 110 -17.04 12.24 -8.27
CA THR A 110 -15.82 12.83 -7.70
C THR A 110 -16.12 13.26 -6.27
N SER A 111 -15.23 12.90 -5.34
CA SER A 111 -15.26 13.40 -3.97
C SER A 111 -14.71 14.84 -3.86
N LYS A 112 -14.31 15.44 -4.99
CA LYS A 112 -13.64 16.73 -5.08
C LYS A 112 -14.65 17.87 -5.06
N ILE A 113 -14.59 18.69 -4.03
CA ILE A 113 -15.54 19.80 -3.78
C ILE A 113 -14.81 21.12 -3.53
N ASN A 114 -13.56 21.20 -3.98
CA ASN A 114 -12.70 22.36 -3.80
C ASN A 114 -12.55 22.77 -2.33
N CYS A 115 -12.38 21.78 -1.44
CA CYS A 115 -12.07 22.05 -0.04
C CYS A 115 -10.78 22.89 0.08
N LYS A 116 -10.84 23.93 0.91
CA LYS A 116 -9.74 24.89 1.10
C LYS A 116 -8.80 24.51 2.25
N ALA A 117 -9.16 23.53 3.07
CA ALA A 117 -8.32 23.07 4.19
C ALA A 117 -6.95 22.59 3.68
N ARG A 118 -5.90 23.25 4.16
CA ARG A 118 -4.51 22.99 3.77
C ARG A 118 -3.52 23.44 4.83
N LEU A 119 -2.38 22.76 4.86
CA LEU A 119 -1.20 23.08 5.65
C LEU A 119 -0.04 23.28 4.70
N THR A 120 0.72 24.34 4.90
CA THR A 120 1.90 24.66 4.08
C THR A 120 3.14 24.70 4.96
N ALA A 121 4.23 24.10 4.48
CA ALA A 121 5.50 24.10 5.17
C ALA A 121 6.66 24.34 4.20
N SER A 122 7.75 24.88 4.74
CA SER A 122 9.00 25.12 4.01
C SER A 122 10.19 24.55 4.77
N LEU A 123 11.20 24.14 4.01
CA LEU A 123 12.50 23.75 4.54
C LEU A 123 13.25 24.99 5.04
N CYS A 124 13.67 24.97 6.31
CA CYS A 124 14.48 26.01 6.93
C CYS A 124 15.97 25.78 6.63
N PHE A 125 16.80 26.83 6.80
CA PHE A 125 18.26 26.73 6.60
C PHE A 125 18.94 25.70 7.51
N ASN A 126 18.34 25.37 8.64
CA ASN A 126 18.83 24.34 9.57
C ASN A 126 18.41 22.91 9.17
N GLY A 127 17.87 22.70 7.96
CA GLY A 127 17.43 21.39 7.47
C GLY A 127 16.08 20.91 8.02
N LYS A 128 15.41 21.69 8.90
CA LYS A 128 14.13 21.32 9.50
C LYS A 128 12.93 21.89 8.73
N TRP A 129 11.79 21.22 8.81
CA TRP A 129 10.54 21.65 8.19
C TRP A 129 9.70 22.49 9.13
N GLN A 130 9.23 23.65 8.70
CA GLN A 130 8.40 24.53 9.53
C GLN A 130 7.09 24.89 8.85
N ILE A 131 5.98 24.85 9.60
CA ILE A 131 4.68 25.34 9.14
C ILE A 131 4.75 26.87 9.00
N ARG A 132 4.49 27.40 7.82
CA ARG A 132 4.53 28.85 7.55
C ARG A 132 3.38 29.30 6.67
N SER A 133 2.97 30.55 6.84
CA SER A 133 2.25 31.27 5.79
C SER A 133 3.27 31.70 4.74
N LEU A 134 3.18 31.12 3.55
CA LEU A 134 4.03 31.46 2.42
C LEU A 134 3.22 32.26 1.41
N ALA A 135 3.88 33.12 0.64
CA ALA A 135 3.32 33.68 -0.58
C ALA A 135 4.15 33.18 -1.75
N SER A 136 3.50 32.68 -2.80
CA SER A 136 4.19 32.30 -4.05
C SER A 136 3.63 33.12 -5.20
N LEU A 137 4.50 33.59 -6.09
CA LEU A 137 4.08 34.22 -7.33
C LEU A 137 3.56 33.14 -8.29
N CYS A 138 2.29 33.25 -8.69
CA CYS A 138 1.67 32.39 -9.69
C CYS A 138 2.14 32.77 -11.10
N PHE A 139 2.02 31.82 -12.04
CA PHE A 139 2.36 32.05 -13.46
C PHE A 139 1.59 33.20 -14.10
N ASN A 140 0.42 33.55 -13.55
CA ASN A 140 -0.38 34.71 -13.99
C ASN A 140 0.06 36.05 -13.35
N GLY A 141 1.22 36.09 -12.69
CA GLY A 141 1.77 37.28 -12.03
C GLY A 141 1.07 37.68 -10.72
N LYS A 142 0.13 36.88 -10.20
CA LYS A 142 -0.55 37.14 -8.92
C LYS A 142 0.14 36.41 -7.78
N TRP A 143 0.28 37.05 -6.63
CA TRP A 143 0.75 36.38 -5.42
C TRP A 143 -0.38 35.54 -4.81
N GLU A 144 -0.18 34.23 -4.66
CA GLU A 144 -1.07 33.36 -3.87
C GLU A 144 -0.48 33.15 -2.47
N ILE A 145 -1.27 33.47 -1.44
CA ILE A 145 -0.91 33.18 -0.06
C ILE A 145 -1.30 31.73 0.27
N HIS A 146 -0.28 30.92 0.54
CA HIS A 146 -0.38 29.59 1.09
C HIS A 146 -0.29 29.66 2.61
N SER A 147 -1.44 29.77 3.27
CA SER A 147 -1.54 29.78 4.72
C SER A 147 -1.91 28.40 5.28
N LEU A 148 -1.81 28.27 6.60
CA LEU A 148 -2.54 27.24 7.33
C LEU A 148 -4.04 27.60 7.31
N VAL A 149 -4.87 26.71 6.75
CA VAL A 149 -6.33 26.82 6.69
C VAL A 149 -6.91 25.52 7.25
N LEU A 150 -7.56 25.61 8.42
CA LEU A 150 -8.16 24.46 9.09
C LEU A 150 -9.65 24.27 8.76
N ASP A 151 -10.32 25.31 8.25
CA ASP A 151 -11.75 25.26 7.97
C ASP A 151 -12.09 24.37 6.76
N HIS A 152 -13.10 23.53 6.95
CA HIS A 152 -13.64 22.66 5.92
C HIS A 152 -15.01 23.17 5.44
N ASN A 153 -15.21 23.15 4.12
CA ASN A 153 -16.50 23.46 3.49
C ASN A 153 -17.40 22.22 3.33
N HIS A 154 -17.17 21.18 4.14
CA HIS A 154 -17.92 19.93 4.07
C HIS A 154 -17.96 19.21 5.41
N LYS A 155 -18.95 18.33 5.54
CA LYS A 155 -19.01 17.41 6.66
C LYS A 155 -17.77 16.54 6.71
N LEU A 156 -17.16 16.49 7.89
CA LEU A 156 -16.05 15.63 8.21
C LEU A 156 -16.53 14.19 8.40
N GLY A 157 -15.61 13.24 8.25
CA GLY A 157 -15.87 11.81 8.40
C GLY A 157 -16.02 11.43 9.86
N THR A 158 -16.93 10.50 10.14
CA THR A 158 -17.00 9.84 11.45
C THR A 158 -15.92 8.75 11.55
N PRO A 159 -15.43 8.39 12.75
CA PRO A 159 -14.38 7.39 12.93
C PRO A 159 -14.60 6.10 12.13
N GLY A 160 -15.81 5.53 12.16
CA GLY A 160 -16.14 4.31 11.40
C GLY A 160 -16.16 4.47 9.87
N LYS A 161 -16.17 5.69 9.33
CA LYS A 161 -16.09 5.99 7.89
C LYS A 161 -14.68 6.31 7.41
N LEU A 162 -13.71 6.50 8.31
CA LEU A 162 -12.34 6.84 7.94
C LEU A 162 -11.61 5.71 7.20
N ARG A 163 -12.03 4.46 7.43
CA ARG A 163 -11.54 3.27 6.73
C ARG A 163 -11.82 3.26 5.23
N TYR A 164 -12.69 4.13 4.72
CA TYR A 164 -12.93 4.26 3.28
C TYR A 164 -11.92 5.19 2.59
N PHE A 165 -11.20 6.02 3.35
CA PHE A 165 -10.17 6.90 2.83
C PHE A 165 -8.93 6.11 2.42
N LYS A 166 -8.43 6.32 1.20
CA LYS A 166 -7.37 5.49 0.62
C LYS A 166 -6.07 5.58 1.43
N THR A 167 -5.68 6.77 1.88
CA THR A 167 -4.43 6.98 2.64
C THR A 167 -4.49 6.42 4.06
N ASN A 168 -5.70 6.19 4.58
CA ASN A 168 -5.91 5.52 5.87
C ASN A 168 -5.99 4.00 5.74
N ARG A 169 -6.06 3.48 4.51
CA ARG A 169 -6.18 2.05 4.26
C ARG A 169 -4.83 1.37 4.20
N GLU A 170 -4.63 0.41 5.08
CA GLU A 170 -3.37 -0.32 5.18
C GLU A 170 -3.61 -1.77 5.63
N LEU A 171 -2.94 -2.69 4.93
CA LEU A 171 -2.80 -4.08 5.34
C LEU A 171 -1.46 -4.22 6.08
N LYS A 172 -1.52 -4.34 7.41
CA LYS A 172 -0.35 -4.60 8.23
C LYS A 172 0.33 -5.92 7.81
N PRO A 173 1.66 -6.07 7.98
CA PRO A 173 2.38 -7.30 7.63
C PRO A 173 1.77 -8.57 8.25
N VAL A 174 1.29 -8.51 9.49
CA VAL A 174 0.62 -9.64 10.17
C VAL A 174 -0.64 -10.07 9.41
N VAL A 175 -1.49 -9.11 9.02
CA VAL A 175 -2.70 -9.37 8.23
C VAL A 175 -2.36 -9.96 6.87
N LYS A 176 -1.32 -9.44 6.19
CA LYS A 176 -0.83 -9.98 4.92
C LYS A 176 -0.40 -11.45 5.04
N ARG A 177 0.39 -11.79 6.07
CA ARG A 177 0.82 -13.17 6.36
C ARG A 177 -0.39 -14.09 6.58
N LYS A 178 -1.32 -13.71 7.46
CA LYS A 178 -2.55 -14.48 7.71
C LYS A 178 -3.40 -14.65 6.43
N LEU A 179 -3.52 -13.61 5.60
CA LEU A 179 -4.22 -13.69 4.32
C LEU A 179 -3.59 -14.72 3.37
N GLU A 180 -2.26 -14.74 3.26
CA GLU A 180 -1.55 -15.68 2.40
C GLU A 180 -1.66 -17.12 2.86
N LEU A 181 -1.56 -17.37 4.17
CA LEU A 181 -1.75 -18.70 4.75
C LEU A 181 -3.16 -19.22 4.48
N ASN A 182 -4.17 -18.39 4.77
CA ASN A 182 -5.57 -18.73 4.51
C ASN A 182 -5.82 -19.00 3.03
N ASP A 183 -5.21 -18.21 2.14
CA ASP A 183 -5.31 -18.40 0.70
C ASP A 183 -4.70 -19.72 0.23
N ARG A 184 -3.54 -20.12 0.79
CA ARG A 184 -2.93 -21.44 0.54
C ARG A 184 -3.79 -22.59 1.06
N ALA A 185 -4.49 -22.39 2.18
CA ALA A 185 -5.47 -23.33 2.71
C ALA A 185 -6.81 -23.35 1.92
N GLY A 186 -6.92 -22.58 0.83
CA GLY A 186 -8.14 -22.50 0.01
C GLY A 186 -9.28 -21.68 0.64
N ILE A 187 -9.03 -20.97 1.73
CA ILE A 187 -10.03 -20.14 2.40
C ILE A 187 -10.31 -18.89 1.54
N ARG A 188 -11.58 -18.65 1.28
CA ARG A 188 -12.01 -17.50 0.46
C ARG A 188 -11.66 -16.16 1.14
N PRO A 189 -11.22 -15.14 0.38
CA PRO A 189 -10.83 -13.85 0.96
C PRO A 189 -11.90 -13.16 1.82
N ASN A 190 -13.19 -13.32 1.46
CA ASN A 190 -14.29 -12.76 2.24
C ASN A 190 -14.43 -13.40 3.63
N LYS A 191 -14.08 -14.68 3.76
CA LYS A 191 -14.07 -15.38 5.06
C LYS A 191 -12.92 -14.90 5.93
N SER A 192 -11.72 -14.76 5.36
CA SER A 192 -10.58 -14.17 6.07
C SER A 192 -10.88 -12.74 6.54
N TYR A 193 -11.46 -11.92 5.67
CA TYR A 193 -11.88 -10.56 6.02
C TYR A 193 -12.88 -10.52 7.20
N ASN A 194 -13.90 -11.38 7.17
CA ASN A 194 -14.86 -11.49 8.27
C ASN A 194 -14.19 -12.01 9.56
N SER A 195 -13.25 -12.93 9.46
CA SER A 195 -12.47 -13.41 10.61
C SER A 195 -11.71 -12.27 11.28
N PHE A 196 -11.05 -11.40 10.50
CA PHE A 196 -10.39 -10.22 11.04
C PHE A 196 -11.36 -9.25 11.68
N ALA A 197 -12.54 -9.05 11.09
CA ALA A 197 -13.58 -8.21 11.67
C ALA A 197 -14.06 -8.74 13.03
N VAL A 198 -14.17 -10.06 13.18
CA VAL A 198 -14.50 -10.71 14.47
C VAL A 198 -13.35 -10.53 15.47
N GLU A 199 -12.11 -10.75 15.05
CA GLU A 199 -10.91 -10.63 15.89
C GLU A 199 -10.76 -9.22 16.49
N VAL A 200 -11.00 -8.17 15.70
CA VAL A 200 -10.94 -6.79 16.20
C VAL A 200 -12.24 -6.28 16.82
N GLY A 201 -13.30 -7.10 16.81
CA GLY A 201 -14.61 -6.76 17.38
C GLY A 201 -15.37 -5.69 16.60
N GLY A 202 -15.36 -5.75 15.26
CA GLY A 202 -16.17 -4.91 14.37
C GLY A 202 -15.50 -4.58 13.03
N HIS A 203 -16.31 -4.30 12.00
CA HIS A 203 -15.79 -3.89 10.68
C HIS A 203 -15.25 -2.46 10.67
N GLU A 204 -15.82 -1.61 11.51
CA GLU A 204 -15.48 -0.20 11.71
C GLU A 204 -14.08 0.00 12.31
N LYS A 205 -13.57 -1.00 13.03
CA LYS A 205 -12.23 -1.00 13.62
C LYS A 205 -11.14 -1.47 12.64
N LEU A 206 -11.52 -2.07 11.51
CA LEU A 206 -10.56 -2.47 10.48
C LEU A 206 -10.02 -1.26 9.73
N THR A 207 -8.71 -1.23 9.55
CA THR A 207 -7.99 -0.25 8.72
C THR A 207 -8.05 -0.57 7.23
N PHE A 208 -8.79 -1.58 6.79
CA PHE A 208 -8.84 -2.01 5.38
C PHE A 208 -10.23 -2.53 5.02
N LEU A 209 -10.47 -2.68 3.72
CA LEU A 209 -11.70 -3.24 3.17
C LEU A 209 -11.46 -4.65 2.64
N GLU A 210 -12.53 -5.42 2.48
CA GLU A 210 -12.51 -6.74 1.83
C GLU A 210 -11.88 -6.67 0.43
N LYS A 211 -12.15 -5.59 -0.31
CA LYS A 211 -11.57 -5.33 -1.62
C LYS A 211 -10.04 -5.23 -1.56
N ASP A 212 -9.48 -4.68 -0.48
CA ASP A 212 -8.03 -4.56 -0.33
C ASP A 212 -7.39 -5.94 -0.12
N CYS A 213 -8.06 -6.84 0.62
CA CYS A 213 -7.64 -8.25 0.75
C CYS A 213 -7.61 -8.96 -0.62
N ARG A 214 -8.68 -8.79 -1.41
CA ARG A 214 -8.75 -9.35 -2.78
C ARG A 214 -7.66 -8.80 -3.69
N ASN A 215 -7.51 -7.47 -3.76
CA ASN A 215 -6.47 -6.84 -4.56
C ASN A 215 -5.07 -7.31 -4.18
N TYR A 216 -4.83 -7.50 -2.87
CA TYR A 216 -3.56 -8.02 -2.37
C TYR A 216 -3.33 -9.46 -2.83
N LEU A 217 -4.29 -10.35 -2.59
CA LEU A 217 -4.17 -11.75 -2.96
C LEU A 217 -4.09 -11.95 -4.47
N ASP A 218 -4.80 -11.16 -5.27
CA ASP A 218 -4.69 -11.20 -6.74
C ASP A 218 -3.27 -10.84 -7.18
N LYS A 219 -2.61 -9.86 -6.55
CA LYS A 219 -1.20 -9.55 -6.81
C LYS A 219 -0.30 -10.72 -6.41
N VAL A 220 -0.48 -11.26 -5.20
CA VAL A 220 0.32 -12.39 -4.71
C VAL A 220 0.18 -13.59 -5.63
N ARG A 221 -1.05 -13.96 -6.01
CA ARG A 221 -1.34 -15.10 -6.90
C ARG A 221 -0.71 -14.91 -8.28
N ARG A 222 -0.74 -13.71 -8.85
CA ARG A 222 -0.08 -13.41 -10.14
C ARG A 222 1.44 -13.55 -10.07
N LEU A 223 2.03 -13.33 -8.90
CA LEU A 223 3.47 -13.43 -8.68
C LEU A 223 3.91 -14.82 -8.20
N ARG A 224 2.97 -15.72 -7.88
CA ARG A 224 3.30 -17.10 -7.50
C ARG A 224 3.64 -17.88 -8.76
N LEU A 225 4.90 -18.29 -8.85
CA LEU A 225 5.35 -19.32 -9.78
C LEU A 225 5.05 -20.68 -9.16
N GLY A 226 4.38 -21.53 -9.94
CA GLY A 226 4.22 -22.95 -9.67
C GLY A 226 5.49 -23.73 -10.02
N GLU A 227 5.48 -25.02 -9.69
CA GLU A 227 6.55 -25.93 -10.09
C GLU A 227 6.61 -26.04 -11.62
N GLY A 228 7.79 -25.79 -12.20
CA GLY A 228 8.01 -25.83 -13.64
C GLY A 228 7.64 -24.54 -14.39
N ASP A 229 7.05 -23.54 -13.73
CA ASP A 229 6.79 -22.24 -14.37
C ASP A 229 8.11 -21.52 -14.71
N ASP A 230 9.12 -21.65 -13.86
CA ASP A 230 10.47 -21.14 -14.10
C ASP A 230 11.12 -21.78 -15.34
N ASN A 231 11.03 -23.10 -15.47
CA ASN A 231 11.49 -23.84 -16.65
C ASN A 231 10.68 -23.45 -17.90
N ALA A 232 9.36 -23.32 -17.79
CA ALA A 232 8.50 -22.92 -18.90
C ALA A 232 8.86 -21.51 -19.41
N ILE A 233 9.08 -20.57 -18.48
CA ILE A 233 9.55 -19.22 -18.77
C ILE A 233 10.93 -19.26 -19.45
N GLN A 234 11.88 -20.03 -18.93
CA GLN A 234 13.21 -20.17 -19.52
C GLN A 234 13.14 -20.74 -20.94
N HIS A 235 12.39 -21.82 -21.15
CA HIS A 235 12.23 -22.43 -22.47
C HIS A 235 11.56 -21.48 -23.47
N TYR A 236 10.57 -20.70 -23.03
CA TYR A 236 9.93 -19.68 -23.87
C TYR A 236 10.94 -18.63 -24.33
N PHE A 237 11.75 -18.10 -23.43
CA PHE A 237 12.74 -17.08 -23.76
C PHE A 237 13.91 -17.61 -24.59
N LEU A 238 14.37 -18.85 -24.35
CA LEU A 238 15.33 -19.53 -25.24
C LEU A 238 14.78 -19.66 -26.68
N ARG A 239 13.50 -20.02 -26.82
CA ARG A 239 12.84 -20.09 -28.13
C ARG A 239 12.75 -18.71 -28.79
N MET A 240 12.44 -17.67 -28.02
CA MET A 240 12.42 -16.30 -28.55
C MET A 240 13.80 -15.80 -28.95
N GLN A 241 14.85 -16.11 -28.20
CA GLN A 241 16.22 -15.71 -28.57
C GLN A 241 16.67 -16.36 -29.89
N SER A 242 16.13 -17.54 -30.20
CA SER A 242 16.39 -18.22 -31.48
C SER A 242 15.87 -17.45 -32.71
N SER A 243 14.98 -16.45 -32.53
CA SER A 243 14.51 -15.58 -33.62
C SER A 243 15.41 -14.36 -33.87
N SER A 244 16.62 -14.32 -33.27
CA SER A 244 17.73 -13.34 -33.46
C SER A 244 17.49 -11.88 -33.03
N ILE A 245 16.24 -11.48 -32.81
CA ILE A 245 15.87 -10.10 -32.45
C ILE A 245 15.56 -9.92 -30.96
N PHE A 246 15.72 -10.95 -30.14
CA PHE A 246 15.35 -10.92 -28.73
C PHE A 246 16.49 -11.36 -27.81
N PHE A 247 16.77 -10.57 -26.79
CA PHE A 247 17.76 -10.83 -25.75
C PHE A 247 17.08 -10.83 -24.40
N TYR A 248 17.49 -11.71 -23.49
CA TYR A 248 16.96 -11.71 -22.14
C TYR A 248 18.03 -12.05 -21.10
N THR A 249 17.76 -11.66 -19.86
CA THR A 249 18.53 -12.06 -18.68
C THR A 249 17.56 -12.52 -17.59
N MET A 250 17.93 -13.57 -16.86
CA MET A 250 17.15 -14.08 -15.73
C MET A 250 18.04 -14.08 -14.49
N ASP A 251 17.56 -13.47 -13.42
CA ASP A 251 18.19 -13.54 -12.11
C ASP A 251 17.49 -14.62 -11.29
N LEU A 252 18.27 -15.50 -10.68
CA LEU A 252 17.79 -16.48 -9.70
C LEU A 252 18.17 -16.03 -8.29
N ASP A 253 17.38 -16.42 -7.29
CA ASP A 253 17.74 -16.24 -5.89
C ASP A 253 18.77 -17.29 -5.42
N LYS A 254 19.22 -17.16 -4.16
CA LYS A 254 20.19 -18.09 -3.55
C LYS A 254 19.72 -19.55 -3.45
N TYR A 255 18.44 -19.82 -3.71
CA TYR A 255 17.84 -21.15 -3.71
C TYR A 255 17.51 -21.62 -5.14
N GLY A 256 18.01 -20.91 -6.17
CA GLY A 256 17.78 -21.25 -7.58
C GLY A 256 16.40 -20.89 -8.10
N ARG A 257 15.59 -20.12 -7.35
CA ARG A 257 14.24 -19.74 -7.77
C ARG A 257 14.27 -18.46 -8.59
N LEU A 258 13.43 -18.40 -9.61
CA LEU A 258 13.34 -17.21 -10.45
C LEU A 258 13.00 -15.96 -9.65
N LYS A 259 13.88 -14.95 -9.73
CA LYS A 259 13.76 -13.67 -9.02
C LYS A 259 13.35 -12.54 -9.96
N ASN A 260 14.11 -12.33 -11.04
CA ASN A 260 13.84 -11.30 -12.04
C ASN A 260 13.99 -11.85 -13.45
N VAL A 261 13.22 -11.30 -14.40
CA VAL A 261 13.40 -11.55 -15.83
C VAL A 261 13.39 -10.22 -16.57
N PHE A 262 14.37 -10.01 -17.44
CA PHE A 262 14.45 -8.85 -18.32
C PHE A 262 14.52 -9.32 -19.77
N GLY A 263 13.72 -8.71 -20.65
CA GLY A 263 13.72 -9.00 -22.08
C GLY A 263 13.83 -7.72 -22.90
N ARG A 264 14.65 -7.73 -23.95
CA ARG A 264 14.83 -6.62 -24.90
C ARG A 264 14.71 -7.13 -26.33
N MET A 265 13.97 -6.41 -27.17
CA MET A 265 13.97 -6.60 -28.61
C MET A 265 14.92 -5.62 -29.31
N GLN A 266 15.68 -6.10 -30.29
CA GLN A 266 16.52 -5.28 -31.18
C GLN A 266 15.64 -4.75 -32.33
N GLY A 267 15.61 -3.42 -32.53
CA GLY A 267 15.02 -2.80 -33.72
C GLY A 267 13.59 -2.24 -33.60
N VAL A 268 13.02 -2.12 -32.40
CA VAL A 268 11.79 -1.35 -32.18
C VAL A 268 12.10 -0.15 -31.30
N GLU A 269 12.13 1.03 -31.90
CA GLU A 269 12.17 2.30 -31.19
C GLU A 269 10.75 2.60 -30.67
N GLN A 270 10.31 1.89 -29.62
CA GLN A 270 9.12 2.24 -28.85
C GLN A 270 9.36 1.97 -27.36
N HIS A 271 9.20 3.04 -26.59
CA HIS A 271 9.04 3.16 -25.14
C HIS A 271 9.24 1.89 -24.31
N ILE A 272 10.37 1.86 -23.59
CA ILE A 272 10.56 1.05 -22.40
C ILE A 272 9.57 1.57 -21.34
N GLU A 273 8.44 0.90 -21.16
CA GLU A 273 7.77 0.92 -19.86
C GLU A 273 8.63 0.08 -18.92
N SER A 274 9.41 0.78 -18.11
CA SER A 274 10.05 0.25 -16.92
C SER A 274 8.98 -0.32 -15.99
N LEU A 275 8.79 -1.63 -16.00
CA LEU A 275 8.21 -2.35 -14.87
C LEU A 275 9.29 -2.42 -13.77
N GLU A 276 9.49 -1.30 -13.09
CA GLU A 276 10.14 -1.32 -11.78
C GLU A 276 9.20 -2.04 -10.81
N MET A 277 9.50 -3.30 -10.51
CA MET A 277 8.92 -4.00 -9.38
C MET A 277 9.67 -3.59 -8.11
N PHE A 278 9.15 -2.58 -7.41
CA PHE A 278 9.37 -2.36 -5.97
C PHE A 278 8.03 -2.05 -5.30
#